data_AF-A0AAV0CB12-F1
#
_entry.id   AF-A0AAV0CB12-F1
#
_cell.length_a   1.000
_cell.length_b   1.000
_cell.length_c   1.000
_cell.angle_alpha   90.00
_cell.angle_beta   90.00
_cell.angle_gamma   90.00
#
_symmetry.space_group_name_H-M   'P 1'
#
loop_
_entity.id
_entity.type
_entity.pdbx_description
1 polymer ?
#
loop_
_entity_poly.entity_id
_entity_poly.type
_entity_poly.pdbx_seq_one_letter_code
_entity_poly.pdbx_strand_id
1 'polypeptide(L)'
;MFLVHLMEFCLLFMTGRDLQQISGNDTFKAGYLSSREIKELVPSFELQQKYHDLGVPTIEDILMFISGSVREVILDVKVGPPLYEKGLAGNVVSSYTKLGCKNCVVWAKSDNIPRDVLRLAPDATINSGPTKCTNDGALVAGILSEQVGYIVMMDPSTGTRTQLLRMRGAWVVGDYHPLIDEKLVKVLHARNKKVYAWTVDNEESMKKMLIERVDAIITSNPSVLKRVMQDAKTQCLEDGFSLSA
;
A
#
# COMPACT_ATOMS: atom_id res chain seq x y z
N MET A 1 -14.09 25.28 6.12
CA MET A 1 -14.26 23.86 5.73
C MET A 1 -12.91 23.41 5.16
N PHE A 2 -12.13 22.65 5.94
CA PHE A 2 -10.76 22.29 5.59
C PHE A 2 -10.75 21.03 4.72
N LEU A 3 -10.44 21.17 3.44
CA LEU A 3 -10.07 20.05 2.59
C LEU A 3 -8.67 20.32 2.03
N VAL A 4 -7.65 19.94 2.79
CA VAL A 4 -6.32 19.69 2.22
C VAL A 4 -6.35 18.21 1.83
N HIS A 5 -5.99 17.87 0.59
CA HIS A 5 -5.71 16.49 0.21
C HIS A 5 -4.67 15.96 1.20
N LEU A 6 -5.12 15.20 2.20
CA LEU A 6 -4.25 14.54 3.16
C LEU A 6 -3.46 13.54 2.35
N MET A 7 -2.18 13.83 2.13
CA MET A 7 -1.24 12.80 1.73
C MET A 7 -1.31 11.71 2.78
N GLU A 8 -1.56 10.50 2.29
CA GLU A 8 -2.07 9.39 3.08
C GLU A 8 -0.94 8.83 3.98
N PHE A 9 -1.20 8.76 5.28
CA PHE A 9 -0.33 8.06 6.22
C PHE A 9 -0.46 6.55 5.98
N CYS A 10 0.58 5.94 5.43
CA CYS A 10 0.64 4.48 5.24
C CYS A 10 1.46 3.84 6.36
N LEU A 11 0.81 2.99 7.18
CA LEU A 11 1.50 2.14 8.15
C LEU A 11 2.00 0.85 7.46
N LEU A 12 3.31 0.61 7.50
CA LEU A 12 3.90 -0.66 7.08
C LEU A 12 3.76 -1.67 8.21
N PHE A 13 3.10 -2.80 7.92
CA PHE A 13 2.95 -3.88 8.87
C PHE A 13 3.95 -5.01 8.54
N MET A 14 5.07 -5.04 9.28
CA MET A 14 6.02 -6.16 9.41
C MET A 14 6.59 -6.79 8.13
N THR A 15 7.87 -6.55 7.87
CA THR A 15 8.67 -7.25 6.85
C THR A 15 9.32 -8.51 7.42
N GLY A 16 9.83 -9.38 6.53
CA GLY A 16 10.62 -10.55 6.95
C GLY A 16 11.86 -10.18 7.79
N ARG A 17 12.42 -8.98 7.58
CA ARG A 17 13.54 -8.47 8.40
C ARG A 17 13.09 -8.12 9.81
N ASP A 18 11.90 -7.55 9.95
CA ASP A 18 11.34 -7.21 11.26
C ASP A 18 11.08 -8.50 12.06
N LEU A 19 10.62 -9.56 11.39
CA LEU A 19 10.46 -10.88 12.03
C LEU A 19 11.80 -11.47 12.50
N GLN A 20 12.85 -11.36 11.69
CA GLN A 20 14.21 -11.80 12.05
C GLN A 20 14.76 -10.99 13.23
N GLN A 21 14.46 -9.70 13.29
CA GLN A 21 14.86 -8.84 14.40
C GLN A 21 14.11 -9.19 15.69
N ILE A 22 12.81 -9.47 15.61
CA ILE A 22 12.00 -9.92 16.76
C ILE A 22 12.50 -11.27 17.27
N SER A 23 12.75 -12.22 16.37
CA SER A 23 13.19 -13.57 16.73
C SER A 23 14.66 -13.66 17.14
N GLY A 24 15.48 -12.66 16.80
CA GLY A 24 16.93 -12.69 16.96
C GLY A 24 17.61 -13.72 16.05
N ASN A 25 16.94 -14.19 14.99
CA ASN A 25 17.45 -15.23 14.11
C ASN A 25 17.26 -14.83 12.64
N ASP A 26 18.39 -14.60 11.96
CA ASP A 26 18.50 -14.10 10.59
C ASP A 26 18.10 -15.12 9.51
N THR A 27 18.03 -16.41 9.86
CA THR A 27 17.57 -17.48 8.96
C THR A 27 16.05 -17.63 8.93
N PHE A 28 15.32 -16.93 9.81
CA PHE A 28 13.87 -17.03 9.89
C PHE A 28 13.19 -16.57 8.61
N LYS A 29 12.22 -17.38 8.15
CA LYS A 29 11.29 -17.00 7.08
C LYS A 29 9.87 -17.30 7.53
N ALA A 30 9.02 -16.28 7.49
CA ALA A 30 7.64 -16.34 7.97
C ALA A 30 6.85 -17.54 7.41
N GLY A 31 7.03 -17.88 6.13
CA GLY A 31 6.26 -18.95 5.50
C GLY A 31 6.62 -20.38 5.94
N TYR A 32 7.69 -20.59 6.71
CA TYR A 32 7.98 -21.88 7.33
C TYR A 32 7.37 -22.04 8.73
N LEU A 33 6.76 -20.99 9.27
CA LEU A 33 6.17 -21.00 10.61
C LEU A 33 4.65 -21.14 10.52
N SER A 34 4.09 -21.83 11.51
CA SER A 34 2.65 -21.80 11.76
C SER A 34 2.22 -20.47 12.38
N SER A 35 0.95 -20.14 12.24
CA SER A 35 0.37 -18.94 12.89
C SER A 35 0.53 -18.97 14.41
N ARG A 36 0.63 -20.15 15.02
CA ARG A 36 0.86 -20.30 16.46
C ARG A 36 2.29 -19.92 16.81
N GLU A 37 3.27 -20.45 16.09
CA GLU A 37 4.69 -20.12 16.29
C GLU A 37 4.94 -18.62 16.09
N ILE A 38 4.30 -17.99 15.10
CA ILE A 38 4.42 -16.54 14.87
C ILE A 38 3.84 -15.73 16.04
N LYS A 39 2.69 -16.14 16.58
CA LYS A 39 2.07 -15.46 17.73
C LYS A 39 2.87 -15.63 19.03
N GLU A 40 3.56 -16.76 19.17
CA GLU A 40 4.38 -17.08 20.34
C GLU A 40 5.80 -16.50 20.25
N LEU A 41 6.15 -15.79 19.15
CA LEU A 41 7.44 -15.10 19.05
C LEU A 41 7.57 -14.04 20.13
N VAL A 42 8.53 -14.28 21.02
CA VAL A 42 8.90 -13.36 22.10
C VAL A 42 9.90 -12.36 21.52
N PRO A 43 9.59 -11.05 21.53
CA PRO A 43 10.53 -10.03 21.08
C PRO A 43 11.73 -9.94 22.00
N SER A 44 12.84 -9.45 21.47
CA SER A 44 14.05 -9.16 22.26
C SER A 44 13.74 -8.26 23.46
N PHE A 45 14.53 -8.43 24.53
CA PHE A 45 14.37 -7.68 25.78
C PHE A 45 14.39 -6.14 25.57
N GLU A 46 15.16 -5.66 24.60
CA GLU A 46 15.21 -4.24 24.22
C GLU A 46 13.88 -3.74 23.62
N LEU A 47 13.21 -4.57 22.81
CA LEU A 47 11.89 -4.24 22.26
C LEU A 47 10.82 -4.25 23.35
N GLN A 48 10.87 -5.23 24.26
CA GLN A 48 9.93 -5.36 25.38
C GLN A 48 9.97 -4.16 26.35
N GLN A 49 11.15 -3.57 26.56
CA GLN A 49 11.25 -2.34 27.36
C GLN A 49 10.62 -1.12 26.66
N LYS A 50 10.60 -1.11 25.32
CA LYS A 50 10.16 0.03 24.53
C LYS A 50 8.67 -0.03 24.18
N TYR A 51 8.08 -1.21 24.11
CA TYR A 51 6.68 -1.43 23.74
C TYR A 51 6.05 -2.51 24.63
N HIS A 52 4.91 -2.20 25.25
CA HIS A 52 4.11 -3.19 25.97
C HIS A 52 3.23 -3.97 24.97
N ASP A 53 3.11 -5.29 25.15
CA ASP A 53 2.35 -6.24 24.31
C ASP A 53 2.75 -6.29 22.81
N LEU A 54 3.86 -6.95 22.53
CA LEU A 54 4.52 -7.04 21.22
C LEU A 54 4.21 -8.32 20.41
N GLY A 55 3.08 -8.98 20.65
CA GLY A 55 2.68 -10.12 19.82
C GLY A 55 2.50 -9.69 18.36
N VAL A 56 2.90 -10.52 17.40
CA VAL A 56 2.66 -10.24 15.97
C VAL A 56 1.16 -10.34 15.69
N PRO A 57 0.44 -9.23 15.40
CA PRO A 57 -1.00 -9.28 15.20
C PRO A 57 -1.34 -9.82 13.81
N THR A 58 -2.59 -10.29 13.67
CA THR A 58 -3.10 -10.76 12.39
C THR A 58 -3.65 -9.61 11.55
N ILE A 59 -3.85 -9.85 10.25
CA ILE A 59 -4.49 -8.88 9.35
C ILE A 59 -5.91 -8.52 9.81
N GLU A 60 -6.63 -9.47 10.42
CA GLU A 60 -7.98 -9.23 10.96
C GLU A 60 -7.91 -8.24 12.12
N ASP A 61 -6.99 -8.47 13.08
CA ASP A 61 -6.80 -7.59 14.25
C ASP A 61 -6.44 -6.16 13.82
N ILE A 62 -5.53 -6.03 12.87
CA ILE A 62 -5.08 -4.73 12.34
C ILE A 62 -6.23 -4.02 11.66
N LEU A 63 -6.91 -4.68 10.72
CA LEU A 63 -7.98 -4.04 9.95
C LEU A 63 -9.17 -3.66 10.84
N MET A 64 -9.53 -4.47 11.83
CA MET A 64 -10.53 -4.09 12.83
C MET A 64 -10.11 -2.84 13.61
N PHE A 65 -8.82 -2.69 13.93
CA PHE A 65 -8.32 -1.56 14.71
C PHE A 65 -8.18 -0.26 13.90
N ILE A 66 -7.65 -0.33 12.67
CA ILE A 66 -7.25 0.87 11.91
C ILE A 66 -8.27 1.32 10.86
N SER A 67 -9.08 0.41 10.30
CA SER A 67 -9.85 0.71 9.07
C SER A 67 -10.80 1.90 9.21
N GLY A 68 -11.39 2.10 10.39
CA GLY A 68 -12.25 3.25 10.70
C GLY A 68 -11.53 4.54 11.06
N SER A 69 -10.22 4.49 11.28
CA SER A 69 -9.40 5.62 11.75
C SER A 69 -8.47 6.20 10.68
N VAL A 70 -8.30 5.49 9.56
CA VAL A 70 -7.42 5.91 8.46
C VAL A 70 -8.19 6.07 7.16
N ARG A 71 -7.67 6.91 6.27
CA ARG A 71 -8.28 7.13 4.95
C ARG A 71 -8.11 5.95 4.04
N GLU A 72 -6.92 5.35 4.03
CA GLU A 72 -6.56 4.24 3.16
C GLU A 72 -5.60 3.30 3.91
N VAL A 73 -5.70 2.01 3.64
CA VAL A 73 -4.81 0.97 4.16
C VAL A 73 -4.11 0.30 2.99
N ILE A 74 -2.78 0.39 2.95
CA ILE A 74 -2.00 -0.33 1.93
C ILE A 74 -1.59 -1.70 2.46
N LEU A 75 -2.02 -2.75 1.76
CA LEU A 75 -1.64 -4.13 2.00
C LEU A 75 -0.50 -4.52 1.03
N ASP A 76 0.74 -4.43 1.52
CA ASP A 76 1.93 -4.85 0.78
C ASP A 76 2.16 -6.37 0.90
N VAL A 77 1.74 -7.09 -0.13
CA VAL A 77 1.82 -8.56 -0.15
C VAL A 77 3.24 -9.00 -0.48
N LYS A 78 3.87 -9.69 0.49
CA LYS A 78 5.19 -10.30 0.31
C LYS A 78 5.06 -11.78 -0.07
N VAL A 79 5.85 -12.17 -1.06
CA VAL A 79 5.95 -13.54 -1.57
C VAL A 79 7.16 -14.22 -0.96
N GLY A 80 6.99 -15.46 -0.47
CA GLY A 80 8.08 -16.21 0.15
C GLY A 80 7.82 -17.73 0.17
N PRO A 81 8.84 -18.54 0.46
CA PRO A 81 8.70 -19.99 0.53
C PRO A 81 7.80 -20.43 1.70
N PRO A 82 7.27 -21.66 1.68
CA PRO A 82 7.43 -22.67 0.62
C PRO A 82 6.40 -22.52 -0.51
N LEU A 83 5.31 -21.78 -0.26
CA LEU A 83 4.19 -21.69 -1.20
C LEU A 83 4.37 -20.60 -2.26
N TYR A 84 5.27 -19.64 -2.04
CA TYR A 84 5.47 -18.49 -2.92
C TYR A 84 4.14 -17.78 -3.18
N GLU A 85 3.68 -17.76 -4.42
CA GLU A 85 2.45 -17.06 -4.84
C GLU A 85 1.22 -17.96 -4.77
N LYS A 86 1.40 -19.27 -4.59
CA LYS A 86 0.33 -20.26 -4.72
C LYS A 86 -0.78 -20.00 -3.70
N GLY A 87 -1.96 -19.63 -4.19
CA GLY A 87 -3.15 -19.36 -3.38
C GLY A 87 -3.13 -18.00 -2.65
N LEU A 88 -2.05 -17.23 -2.75
CA LEU A 88 -1.88 -16.00 -1.97
C LEU A 88 -2.89 -14.92 -2.36
N ALA A 89 -3.11 -14.70 -3.66
CA ALA A 89 -4.10 -13.74 -4.14
C ALA A 89 -5.53 -14.11 -3.68
N GLY A 90 -5.90 -15.40 -3.72
CA GLY A 90 -7.19 -15.88 -3.23
C GLY A 90 -7.37 -15.66 -1.73
N ASN A 91 -6.32 -15.90 -0.93
CA ASN A 91 -6.34 -15.63 0.50
C ASN A 91 -6.52 -14.14 0.78
N VAL A 92 -5.80 -13.26 0.08
CA VAL A 92 -5.95 -11.80 0.20
C VAL A 92 -7.39 -11.38 -0.16
N VAL A 93 -7.92 -11.91 -1.26
CA VAL A 93 -9.30 -11.64 -1.71
C VAL A 93 -10.33 -12.06 -0.65
N SER A 94 -10.15 -13.25 -0.09
CA SER A 94 -11.05 -13.77 0.96
C SER A 94 -11.01 -12.93 2.23
N SER A 95 -9.83 -12.46 2.64
CA SER A 95 -9.64 -11.66 3.85
C SER A 95 -10.31 -10.30 3.74
N TYR A 96 -10.12 -9.57 2.63
CA TYR A 96 -10.78 -8.27 2.47
C TYR A 96 -12.30 -8.44 2.40
N THR A 97 -12.78 -9.48 1.70
CA THR A 97 -14.24 -9.70 1.52
C THR A 97 -14.88 -10.01 2.86
N LYS A 98 -14.26 -10.88 3.64
CA LYS A 98 -14.73 -11.26 4.98
C LYS A 98 -14.76 -10.06 5.93
N LEU A 99 -13.76 -9.18 5.85
CA LEU A 99 -13.62 -8.02 6.73
C LEU A 99 -14.35 -6.77 6.22
N GLY A 100 -14.84 -6.78 4.98
CA GLY A 100 -15.52 -5.65 4.36
C GLY A 100 -14.63 -4.41 4.21
N CYS A 101 -13.32 -4.57 3.99
CA CYS A 101 -12.43 -3.41 3.82
C CYS A 101 -12.78 -2.66 2.53
N LYS A 102 -13.19 -1.40 2.65
CA LYS A 102 -13.59 -0.53 1.52
C LYS A 102 -12.51 0.46 1.10
N ASN A 103 -11.51 0.67 1.96
CA ASN A 103 -10.43 1.62 1.79
C ASN A 103 -9.06 0.92 1.75
N CYS A 104 -9.02 -0.33 1.29
CA CYS A 104 -7.78 -1.08 1.15
C CYS A 104 -7.22 -0.93 -0.26
N VAL A 105 -5.89 -0.81 -0.37
CA VAL A 105 -5.16 -0.96 -1.63
C VAL A 105 -4.20 -2.13 -1.47
N VAL A 106 -4.31 -3.13 -2.34
CA VAL A 106 -3.43 -4.29 -2.39
C VAL A 106 -2.37 -4.07 -3.46
N TRP A 107 -1.11 -4.21 -3.12
CA TRP A 107 -0.04 -4.30 -4.10
C TRP A 107 0.99 -5.35 -3.72
N ALA A 108 1.90 -5.63 -4.65
CA ALA A 108 3.03 -6.50 -4.40
C ALA A 108 4.21 -6.12 -5.30
N LYS A 109 5.40 -6.58 -4.92
CA LYS A 109 6.58 -6.54 -5.79
C LYS A 109 6.41 -7.45 -7.01
N SER A 110 5.75 -8.61 -6.83
CA SER A 110 5.42 -9.49 -7.95
C SER A 110 4.18 -9.00 -8.67
N ASP A 111 4.25 -8.93 -10.00
CA ASP A 111 3.11 -8.59 -10.86
C ASP A 111 2.00 -9.65 -10.84
N ASN A 112 2.31 -10.89 -10.50
CA ASN A 112 1.33 -11.99 -10.56
C ASN A 112 0.23 -11.79 -9.52
N ILE A 113 0.59 -11.35 -8.31
CA ILE A 113 -0.37 -11.12 -7.22
C ILE A 113 -1.45 -10.08 -7.59
N PRO A 114 -1.14 -8.83 -7.94
CA PRO A 114 -2.15 -7.85 -8.32
C PRO A 114 -2.93 -8.25 -9.57
N ARG A 115 -2.30 -8.96 -10.54
CA ARG A 115 -3.03 -9.52 -11.70
C ARG A 115 -4.04 -10.57 -11.29
N ASP A 116 -3.67 -11.47 -10.39
CA ASP A 116 -4.57 -12.50 -9.88
C ASP A 116 -5.68 -11.92 -9.00
N VAL A 117 -5.39 -10.89 -8.19
CA VAL A 117 -6.42 -10.16 -7.43
C VAL A 117 -7.45 -9.54 -8.39
N LEU A 118 -7.00 -8.84 -9.44
CA LEU A 118 -7.89 -8.28 -10.47
C LEU A 118 -8.72 -9.35 -11.19
N ARG A 119 -8.17 -10.56 -11.36
CA ARG A 119 -8.86 -11.68 -12.03
C ARG A 119 -9.87 -12.38 -11.13
N LEU A 120 -9.54 -12.55 -9.85
CA LEU A 120 -10.37 -13.25 -8.86
C LEU A 120 -11.53 -12.39 -8.37
N ALA A 121 -11.39 -11.07 -8.47
CA ALA A 121 -12.39 -10.14 -8.02
C ALA A 121 -12.59 -9.02 -9.06
N PRO A 122 -13.06 -9.38 -10.28
CA PRO A 122 -13.23 -8.42 -11.35
C PRO A 122 -14.37 -7.46 -11.03
N ASP A 123 -14.15 -6.17 -11.27
CA ASP A 123 -15.25 -5.22 -11.31
C ASP A 123 -16.23 -5.60 -12.42
N ALA A 124 -17.52 -5.55 -12.10
CA ALA A 124 -18.58 -5.56 -13.09
C ALA A 124 -18.61 -4.22 -13.85
N THR A 125 -17.54 -3.90 -14.57
CA THR A 125 -17.46 -2.71 -15.43
C THR A 125 -16.82 -3.06 -16.75
N ILE A 126 -17.48 -3.97 -17.49
CA ILE A 126 -17.42 -3.96 -18.94
C ILE A 126 -18.68 -3.22 -19.40
N ASN A 127 -18.50 -2.00 -19.88
CA ASN A 127 -19.47 -1.34 -20.75
C ASN A 127 -19.73 -2.25 -21.97
N SER A 128 -20.77 -3.07 -21.91
CA SER A 128 -21.44 -3.62 -23.09
C SER A 128 -22.85 -4.14 -22.74
N GLY A 129 -23.84 -3.25 -22.87
CA GLY A 129 -25.25 -3.63 -23.06
C GLY A 129 -26.12 -3.82 -21.79
N PRO A 130 -27.46 -3.71 -21.92
CA PRO A 130 -28.38 -3.84 -20.81
C PRO A 130 -28.50 -5.31 -20.42
N THR A 131 -27.93 -5.70 -19.29
CA THR A 131 -28.08 -7.07 -18.76
C THR A 131 -28.93 -7.04 -17.50
N LYS A 132 -30.22 -7.22 -17.74
CA LYS A 132 -31.24 -7.98 -17.00
C LYS A 132 -31.05 -8.21 -15.49
N CYS A 133 -32.05 -7.76 -14.73
CA CYS A 133 -32.31 -8.19 -13.35
C CYS A 133 -32.60 -9.70 -13.29
N THR A 134 -31.95 -10.42 -12.38
CA THR A 134 -32.40 -11.74 -11.92
C THR A 134 -32.55 -11.72 -10.41
N ASN A 135 -33.70 -12.22 -9.95
CA ASN A 135 -34.03 -12.40 -8.55
C ASN A 135 -33.49 -13.77 -8.13
N ASP A 136 -32.29 -13.80 -7.56
CA ASP A 136 -31.75 -14.81 -6.63
C ASP A 136 -30.22 -14.66 -6.56
N GLY A 137 -29.70 -14.39 -5.36
CA GLY A 137 -28.26 -14.33 -5.08
C GLY A 137 -27.67 -12.93 -5.17
N ALA A 138 -27.32 -12.37 -4.01
CA ALA A 138 -26.72 -11.06 -3.87
C ALA A 138 -25.51 -10.86 -4.80
N LEU A 139 -25.66 -9.96 -5.77
CA LEU A 139 -24.55 -9.34 -6.48
C LEU A 139 -23.74 -8.54 -5.45
N VAL A 140 -22.57 -9.04 -5.03
CA VAL A 140 -21.56 -8.17 -4.43
C VAL A 140 -20.92 -7.41 -5.60
N ALA A 141 -21.62 -6.38 -6.06
CA ALA A 141 -21.23 -5.58 -7.20
C ALA A 141 -20.09 -4.61 -6.82
N GLY A 142 -18.92 -4.84 -7.42
CA GLY A 142 -17.95 -3.85 -7.91
C GLY A 142 -17.46 -2.76 -6.97
N ILE A 143 -16.27 -2.95 -6.37
CA ILE A 143 -15.38 -1.89 -5.85
C ILE A 143 -13.94 -2.48 -5.74
N LEU A 144 -13.28 -2.97 -6.79
CA LEU A 144 -11.96 -3.62 -6.62
C LEU A 144 -10.85 -3.19 -7.57
N SER A 145 -11.12 -2.66 -8.77
CA SER A 145 -10.02 -2.14 -9.61
C SER A 145 -9.33 -0.92 -8.99
N GLU A 146 -10.09 -0.11 -8.25
CA GLU A 146 -9.56 1.03 -7.47
C GLU A 146 -8.69 0.58 -6.28
N GLN A 147 -8.79 -0.69 -5.87
CA GLN A 147 -8.10 -1.27 -4.73
C GLN A 147 -6.83 -2.05 -5.10
N VAL A 148 -6.35 -1.96 -6.35
CA VAL A 148 -5.14 -2.69 -6.79
C VAL A 148 -4.04 -1.73 -7.24
N GLY A 149 -2.83 -1.97 -6.74
CA GLY A 149 -1.61 -1.30 -7.17
C GLY A 149 -0.51 -2.25 -7.61
N TYR A 150 0.48 -1.71 -8.31
CA TYR A 150 1.72 -2.41 -8.66
C TYR A 150 2.93 -1.52 -8.44
N ILE A 151 4.09 -2.15 -8.28
CA ILE A 151 5.33 -1.45 -7.94
C ILE A 151 6.16 -1.16 -9.19
N VAL A 152 6.69 0.05 -9.29
CA VAL A 152 7.71 0.43 -10.27
C VAL A 152 9.02 0.67 -9.56
N MET A 153 10.07 0.00 -10.03
CA MET A 153 11.40 0.07 -9.47
C MET A 153 12.45 -0.12 -10.56
N MET A 154 13.68 0.24 -10.23
CA MET A 154 14.84 -0.17 -11.02
C MET A 154 15.22 -1.58 -10.58
N ASP A 155 15.33 -2.50 -11.53
CA ASP A 155 15.88 -3.81 -11.27
C ASP A 155 17.38 -3.65 -10.95
N PRO A 156 17.85 -4.05 -9.76
CA PRO A 156 19.23 -3.81 -9.35
C PRO A 156 20.23 -4.70 -10.11
N SER A 157 19.78 -5.80 -10.72
CA SER A 157 20.64 -6.71 -11.48
C SER A 157 20.81 -6.30 -12.94
N THR A 158 19.80 -5.67 -13.52
CA THR A 158 19.78 -5.29 -14.94
C THR A 158 19.84 -3.78 -15.17
N GLY A 159 19.67 -2.96 -14.12
CA GLY A 159 19.52 -1.51 -14.23
C GLY A 159 18.26 -1.06 -14.97
N THR A 160 17.39 -2.00 -15.34
CA THR A 160 16.21 -1.71 -16.16
C THR A 160 15.05 -1.31 -15.28
N ARG A 161 14.39 -0.20 -15.62
CA ARG A 161 13.16 0.22 -14.97
C ARG A 161 12.00 -0.64 -15.45
N THR A 162 11.15 -1.11 -14.54
CA THR A 162 9.92 -1.79 -14.94
C THR A 162 8.99 -0.85 -15.71
N GLN A 163 8.25 -1.42 -16.68
CA GLN A 163 7.38 -0.61 -17.54
C GLN A 163 6.29 0.09 -16.71
N LEU A 164 6.17 1.40 -16.94
CA LEU A 164 5.34 2.31 -16.14
C LEU A 164 3.84 1.98 -16.19
N LEU A 165 3.29 1.66 -17.37
CA LEU A 165 1.85 1.51 -17.61
C LEU A 165 1.46 0.07 -17.98
N ARG A 166 2.12 -0.93 -17.40
CA ARG A 166 1.99 -2.35 -17.76
C ARG A 166 0.74 -3.06 -17.21
N MET A 167 -0.03 -2.39 -16.35
CA MET A 167 -1.23 -2.94 -15.72
C MET A 167 -2.38 -1.96 -15.85
N ARG A 168 -3.25 -2.19 -16.83
CA ARG A 168 -4.37 -1.30 -17.13
C ARG A 168 -5.39 -1.24 -15.99
N GLY A 169 -5.72 -2.40 -15.42
CA GLY A 169 -6.75 -2.51 -14.38
C GLY A 169 -6.32 -2.09 -12.97
N ALA A 170 -5.05 -1.72 -12.77
CA ALA A 170 -4.57 -1.24 -11.48
C ALA A 170 -4.64 0.29 -11.39
N TRP A 171 -5.09 0.79 -10.26
CA TRP A 171 -5.33 2.21 -9.99
C TRP A 171 -4.11 2.91 -9.38
N VAL A 172 -3.34 2.20 -8.56
CA VAL A 172 -2.19 2.77 -7.86
C VAL A 172 -0.88 2.30 -8.48
N VAL A 173 0.09 3.21 -8.60
CA VAL A 173 1.48 2.86 -8.92
C VAL A 173 2.37 3.25 -7.75
N GLY A 174 2.98 2.25 -7.12
CA GLY A 174 3.98 2.45 -6.09
C GLY A 174 5.35 2.65 -6.73
N ASP A 175 5.83 3.88 -6.84
CA ASP A 175 7.09 4.23 -7.50
C ASP A 175 8.24 4.41 -6.50
N TYR A 176 9.40 3.84 -6.84
CA TYR A 176 10.64 4.13 -6.10
C TYR A 176 11.00 5.60 -6.25
N HIS A 177 11.01 6.34 -5.13
CA HIS A 177 10.99 7.81 -5.15
C HIS A 177 12.12 8.50 -5.95
N PRO A 178 13.36 7.95 -6.08
CA PRO A 178 14.38 8.58 -6.91
C PRO A 178 14.07 8.58 -8.41
N LEU A 179 13.15 7.72 -8.85
CA LEU A 179 12.69 7.66 -10.24
C LEU A 179 11.56 8.64 -10.55
N ILE A 180 11.00 9.28 -9.52
CA ILE A 180 9.85 10.17 -9.66
C ILE A 180 10.32 11.57 -10.06
N ASP A 181 9.71 12.05 -11.15
CA ASP A 181 9.81 13.40 -11.69
C ASP A 181 8.44 13.85 -12.23
N GLU A 182 8.32 15.14 -12.55
CA GLU A 182 7.07 15.76 -13.00
C GLU A 182 6.49 15.05 -14.24
N LYS A 183 7.36 14.59 -15.15
CA LYS A 183 6.94 13.92 -16.38
C LYS A 183 6.31 12.58 -16.08
N LEU A 184 6.90 11.79 -15.18
CA LEU A 184 6.37 10.52 -14.74
C LEU A 184 4.99 10.70 -14.10
N VAL A 185 4.88 11.66 -13.17
CA VAL A 185 3.61 11.94 -12.47
C VAL A 185 2.52 12.36 -13.46
N LYS A 186 2.82 13.30 -14.37
CA LYS A 186 1.89 13.72 -15.43
C LYS A 186 1.42 12.55 -16.30
N VAL A 187 2.31 11.63 -16.68
CA VAL A 187 1.96 10.46 -17.50
C VAL A 187 1.04 9.49 -16.74
N LEU A 188 1.28 9.27 -15.45
CA LEU A 188 0.46 8.40 -14.62
C LEU A 188 -0.93 9.02 -14.35
N HIS A 189 -0.98 10.29 -13.95
CA HIS A 189 -2.23 11.02 -13.74
C HIS A 189 -3.07 11.09 -15.03
N ALA A 190 -2.46 11.33 -16.18
CA ALA A 190 -3.16 11.32 -17.48
C ALA A 190 -3.77 9.95 -17.85
N ARG A 191 -3.39 8.88 -17.13
CA ARG A 191 -3.95 7.53 -17.27
C ARG A 191 -4.83 7.13 -16.09
N ASN A 192 -5.30 8.11 -15.30
CA ASN A 192 -6.10 7.92 -14.10
C ASN A 192 -5.42 6.94 -13.13
N LYS A 193 -4.14 7.17 -12.84
CA LYS A 193 -3.40 6.38 -11.85
C LYS A 193 -2.91 7.29 -10.73
N LYS A 194 -3.08 6.86 -9.49
CA LYS A 194 -2.45 7.49 -8.33
C LYS A 194 -0.96 7.09 -8.25
N VAL A 195 -0.10 7.99 -7.79
CA VAL A 195 1.35 7.82 -7.67
C VAL A 195 1.75 7.83 -6.21
N TYR A 196 2.20 6.69 -5.69
CA TYR A 196 2.63 6.54 -4.30
C TYR A 196 4.13 6.36 -4.22
N ALA A 197 4.83 7.32 -3.61
CA ALA A 197 6.28 7.31 -3.49
C ALA A 197 6.74 6.45 -2.31
N TRP A 198 7.71 5.55 -2.53
CA TRP A 198 8.30 4.74 -1.45
C TRP A 198 9.83 4.60 -1.58
N THR A 199 10.56 4.29 -0.51
CA THR A 199 10.32 4.79 0.87
C THR A 199 11.06 6.12 1.00
N VAL A 200 10.39 7.17 1.48
CA VAL A 200 10.90 8.54 1.51
C VAL A 200 11.18 8.93 2.96
N ASP A 201 12.44 8.84 3.38
CA ASP A 201 12.79 9.00 4.81
C ASP A 201 13.53 10.30 5.13
N ASN A 202 14.01 11.03 4.13
CA ASN A 202 14.70 12.32 4.32
C ASN A 202 13.82 13.50 3.87
N GLU A 203 13.98 14.63 4.55
CA GLU A 203 13.15 15.83 4.38
C GLU A 203 13.26 16.44 2.97
N GLU A 204 14.45 16.42 2.35
CA GLU A 204 14.66 16.93 0.98
C GLU A 204 13.82 16.14 -0.03
N SER A 205 13.85 14.81 0.06
CA SER A 205 13.07 13.93 -0.81
C SER A 205 11.57 14.07 -0.53
N MET A 206 11.15 14.26 0.73
CA MET A 206 9.75 14.56 1.05
C MET A 206 9.28 15.84 0.37
N LYS A 207 10.05 16.94 0.49
CA LYS A 207 9.75 18.22 -0.18
C LYS A 207 9.67 18.05 -1.70
N LYS A 208 10.62 17.31 -2.30
CA LYS A 208 10.58 16.98 -3.72
C LYS A 208 9.26 16.28 -4.08
N MET A 209 8.88 15.23 -3.35
CA MET A 209 7.64 14.50 -3.63
C MET A 209 6.38 15.38 -3.50
N LEU A 210 6.35 16.35 -2.57
CA LEU A 210 5.28 17.36 -2.50
C LEU A 210 5.22 18.20 -3.78
N ILE A 211 6.37 18.68 -4.27
CA ILE A 211 6.48 19.51 -5.48
C ILE A 211 6.07 18.73 -6.72
N GLU A 212 6.50 17.48 -6.83
CA GLU A 212 6.14 16.58 -7.94
C GLU A 212 4.67 16.16 -7.91
N ARG A 213 3.92 16.51 -6.85
CA ARG A 213 2.49 16.23 -6.67
C ARG A 213 2.15 14.74 -6.68
N VAL A 214 2.94 13.94 -5.97
CA VAL A 214 2.58 12.54 -5.71
C VAL A 214 1.33 12.48 -4.82
N ASP A 215 0.54 11.42 -4.96
CA ASP A 215 -0.72 11.24 -4.23
C ASP A 215 -0.50 10.74 -2.79
N ALA A 216 0.58 9.97 -2.56
CA ALA A 216 0.98 9.52 -1.22
C ALA A 216 2.50 9.39 -1.08
N ILE A 217 2.99 9.53 0.15
CA ILE A 217 4.39 9.28 0.53
C ILE A 217 4.42 8.21 1.63
N ILE A 218 5.13 7.12 1.35
CA ILE A 218 5.42 6.05 2.32
C ILE A 218 6.74 6.37 3.00
N THR A 219 6.73 6.45 4.33
CA THR A 219 7.87 6.87 5.13
C THR A 219 7.94 6.12 6.46
N SER A 220 9.16 5.90 6.94
CA SER A 220 9.46 5.45 8.30
C SER A 220 9.43 6.63 9.30
N ASN A 221 9.37 7.87 8.81
CA ASN A 221 9.46 9.11 9.59
C ASN A 221 8.17 9.97 9.49
N PRO A 222 7.00 9.46 9.92
CA PRO A 222 5.71 10.14 9.75
C PRO A 222 5.64 11.53 10.42
N SER A 223 6.29 11.71 11.57
CA SER A 223 6.35 13.00 12.26
C SER A 223 7.11 14.06 11.46
N VAL A 224 8.18 13.68 10.76
CA VAL A 224 8.95 14.59 9.90
C VAL A 224 8.10 14.98 8.70
N LEU A 225 7.47 14.00 8.03
CA LEU A 225 6.59 14.29 6.90
C LEU A 225 5.45 15.24 7.29
N LYS A 226 4.83 15.04 8.45
CA LYS A 226 3.78 15.92 8.97
C LYS A 226 4.26 17.36 9.10
N ARG A 227 5.45 17.57 9.67
CA ARG A 227 6.05 18.90 9.80
C ARG A 227 6.32 19.51 8.42
N VAL A 228 6.95 18.76 7.51
CA VAL A 228 7.25 19.22 6.15
C VAL A 228 5.98 19.67 5.40
N MET A 229 4.89 18.93 5.54
CA MET A 229 3.59 19.31 4.95
C MET A 229 3.01 20.60 5.58
N GLN A 230 3.18 20.78 6.89
CA GLN A 230 2.75 21.99 7.60
C GLN A 230 3.58 23.21 7.19
N ASP A 231 4.89 23.06 7.06
CA ASP A 231 5.81 24.11 6.63
C ASP A 231 5.49 24.53 5.19
N ALA A 232 5.32 23.55 4.28
CA ALA A 232 4.93 23.83 2.90
C ALA A 232 3.58 24.56 2.81
N LYS A 233 2.60 24.18 3.64
CA LYS A 233 1.31 24.85 3.71
C LYS A 233 1.44 26.30 4.20
N THR A 234 2.26 26.54 5.21
CA THR A 234 2.51 27.89 5.74
C THR A 234 3.16 28.76 4.68
N GLN A 235 4.19 28.24 4.00
CA GLN A 235 4.88 28.95 2.93
C GLN A 235 3.94 29.30 1.76
N CYS A 236 3.08 28.38 1.32
CA CYS A 236 2.09 28.68 0.27
C CYS A 236 1.14 29.83 0.65
N LEU A 237 0.74 29.91 1.92
CA LEU A 237 -0.13 30.98 2.42
C LEU A 237 0.61 32.32 2.50
N GLU A 238 1.87 32.31 2.92
CA GLU A 238 2.73 33.50 2.96
C GLU A 238 3.01 34.05 1.55
N ASP A 239 3.19 33.17 0.57
CA ASP A 239 3.38 33.52 -0.84
C ASP A 239 2.10 34.01 -1.53
N GLY A 240 0.96 34.07 -0.82
CA GLY A 240 -0.30 34.60 -1.32
C GLY A 240 -1.09 33.62 -2.21
N PHE A 241 -0.69 32.35 -2.28
CA PHE A 241 -1.43 31.33 -3.01
C PHE A 241 -2.56 30.77 -2.13
N SER A 242 -3.77 30.69 -2.68
CA SER A 242 -4.84 29.93 -2.04
C SER A 242 -4.66 28.44 -2.33
N LEU A 243 -4.80 27.60 -1.30
CA LEU A 243 -5.01 26.18 -1.50
C LEU A 243 -6.40 26.02 -2.11
N SER A 244 -6.48 25.93 -3.44
CA SER A 244 -7.74 25.74 -4.16
C SER A 244 -8.42 24.44 -3.69
N ALA A 245 -9.73 24.54 -3.47
CA ALA A 245 -10.62 23.51 -2.95
C ALA A 245 -10.81 22.31 -3.89
#